data_AF-A0A2E8WKR0-F1
#
_entry.id   AF-A0A2E8WKR0-F1
#
_cell.length_a   1.000
_cell.length_b   1.000
_cell.length_c   1.000
_cell.angle_alpha   90.00
_cell.angle_beta   90.00
_cell.angle_gamma   90.00
#
_symmetry.space_group_name_H-M   'P 1'
#
loop_
_entity.id
_entity.type
_entity.pdbx_description
1 polymer ?
#
loop_
_entity_poly.entity_id
_entity_poly.type
_entity_poly.pdbx_seq_one_letter_code
_entity_poly.pdbx_strand_id
1 'polypeptide(L)'
;MLKQIRLFRGKVRRYALSRFRPTYVDAQLQARRGECNHCGNCCEILFRCPFLLTQEDGSSHCSIYENRPGSCSAFPLDDRDLADVDFDCTYTFDPEAEIIPIESPDTPETEDTSTKPATVSERPSSTKPIPLLLLQRILNKTP
;
A
#
# COMPACT_ATOMS: atom_id res chain seq x y z
N MET A 1 22.67 5.00 9.30
CA MET A 1 21.88 3.99 10.05
C MET A 1 20.45 4.43 10.35
N LEU A 2 20.22 5.66 10.86
CA LEU A 2 18.88 6.13 11.26
C LEU A 2 17.82 6.06 10.14
N LYS A 3 18.16 6.45 8.90
CA LYS A 3 17.25 6.31 7.74
C LYS A 3 16.83 4.85 7.51
N GLN A 4 17.77 3.91 7.53
CA GLN A 4 17.45 2.49 7.32
C GLN A 4 16.55 1.92 8.44
N ILE A 5 16.78 2.34 9.69
CA ILE A 5 15.91 1.99 10.81
C ILE A 5 14.49 2.56 10.62
N ARG A 6 14.37 3.81 10.16
CA ARG A 6 13.08 4.44 9.82
C ARG A 6 12.34 3.62 8.76
N LEU A 7 12.97 3.38 7.61
CA LEU A 7 12.38 2.63 6.49
C LEU A 7 11.98 1.22 6.90
N PHE A 8 12.77 0.55 7.74
CA PHE A 8 12.49 -0.79 8.24
C PHE A 8 11.26 -0.78 9.14
N ARG A 9 11.21 0.14 10.10
CA ARG A 9 10.06 0.35 10.97
C ARG A 9 8.81 0.70 10.17
N GLY A 10 8.93 1.52 9.13
CA GLY A 10 7.83 1.88 8.23
C GLY A 10 7.24 0.65 7.53
N LYS A 11 8.09 -0.20 6.95
CA LYS A 11 7.68 -1.45 6.27
C LYS A 11 7.03 -2.45 7.23
N VAL A 12 7.60 -2.64 8.42
CA VAL A 12 7.02 -3.50 9.47
C VAL A 12 5.68 -2.96 9.96
N ARG A 13 5.58 -1.64 10.23
CA ARG A 13 4.33 -0.97 10.63
C ARG A 13 3.24 -1.20 9.60
N ARG A 14 3.51 -0.90 8.33
CA ARG A 14 2.53 -1.09 7.25
C ARG A 14 2.10 -2.54 7.11
N TYR A 15 3.04 -3.49 7.18
CA TYR A 15 2.69 -4.92 7.17
C TYR A 15 1.76 -5.31 8.32
N ALA A 16 2.06 -4.88 9.55
CA ALA A 16 1.24 -5.18 10.72
C ALA A 16 -0.16 -4.54 10.61
N LEU A 17 -0.26 -3.26 10.22
CA LEU A 17 -1.55 -2.57 10.04
C LEU A 17 -2.38 -3.24 8.95
N SER A 18 -1.80 -3.52 7.77
CA SER A 18 -2.47 -4.23 6.68
C SER A 18 -2.99 -5.61 7.07
N ARG A 19 -2.34 -6.29 8.04
CA ARG A 19 -2.71 -7.64 8.47
C ARG A 19 -3.71 -7.68 9.63
N PHE A 20 -3.61 -6.74 10.56
CA PHE A 20 -4.33 -6.80 11.84
C PHE A 20 -5.34 -5.69 12.07
N ARG A 21 -5.28 -4.59 11.30
CA ARG A 21 -6.11 -3.38 11.50
C ARG A 21 -6.91 -3.04 10.23
N PRO A 22 -7.85 -3.90 9.79
CA PRO A 22 -8.51 -3.69 8.52
C PRO A 22 -9.34 -2.42 8.48
N THR A 23 -10.12 -2.11 9.52
CA THR A 23 -10.94 -0.90 9.58
C THR A 23 -10.10 0.37 9.43
N TYR A 24 -8.98 0.46 10.15
CA TYR A 24 -8.02 1.57 10.00
C TYR A 24 -7.52 1.69 8.56
N VAL A 25 -7.12 0.58 7.93
CA VAL A 25 -6.59 0.61 6.57
C VAL A 25 -7.66 1.04 5.57
N ASP A 26 -8.92 0.61 5.71
CA ASP A 26 -10.00 1.05 4.81
C ASP A 26 -10.28 2.54 4.94
N ALA A 27 -10.31 3.07 6.17
CA ALA A 27 -10.48 4.50 6.41
C ALA A 27 -9.33 5.32 5.79
N GLN A 28 -8.08 4.87 5.98
CA GLN A 28 -6.93 5.53 5.36
C GLN A 28 -6.98 5.48 3.83
N LEU A 29 -7.43 4.36 3.24
CA LEU A 29 -7.60 4.25 1.79
C LEU A 29 -8.70 5.16 1.24
N GLN A 30 -9.77 5.41 2.02
CA GLN A 30 -10.84 6.35 1.66
C GLN A 30 -10.37 7.82 1.75
N ALA A 31 -9.52 8.14 2.73
CA ALA A 31 -8.93 9.48 2.88
C ALA A 31 -7.83 9.77 1.84
N ARG A 32 -7.20 8.72 1.30
CA ARG A 32 -6.12 8.83 0.31
C ARG A 32 -6.65 9.38 -1.03
N ARG A 33 -5.95 10.38 -1.56
CA ARG A 33 -6.24 11.01 -2.86
C ARG A 33 -5.13 10.77 -3.87
N GLY A 34 -5.48 10.85 -5.15
CA GLY A 34 -4.57 10.63 -6.27
C GLY A 34 -4.49 9.17 -6.71
N GLU A 35 -3.55 8.88 -7.61
CA GLU A 35 -3.35 7.56 -8.21
C GLU A 35 -1.85 7.23 -8.31
N CYS A 36 -1.53 5.94 -8.47
CA CYS A 36 -0.16 5.49 -8.64
C CYS A 36 0.35 5.90 -10.03
N ASN A 37 1.35 6.79 -10.08
CA ASN A 37 2.02 7.20 -11.31
C ASN A 37 3.17 6.26 -11.75
N HIS A 38 3.28 5.08 -11.13
CA HIS A 38 4.34 4.11 -11.41
C HIS A 38 5.77 4.66 -11.24
N CYS A 39 5.99 5.58 -10.28
CA CYS A 39 7.34 6.07 -9.94
C CYS A 39 8.30 4.99 -9.40
N GLY A 40 7.78 3.90 -8.81
CA GLY A 40 8.61 2.81 -8.29
C GLY A 40 9.20 3.04 -6.89
N ASN A 41 9.10 4.24 -6.33
CA ASN A 41 9.71 4.58 -5.03
C ASN A 41 9.27 3.65 -3.87
N CYS A 42 8.00 3.24 -3.85
CA CYS A 42 7.50 2.29 -2.86
C CYS A 42 8.14 0.89 -2.97
N CYS A 43 8.56 0.50 -4.18
CA CYS A 43 9.24 -0.76 -4.48
C CYS A 43 10.73 -0.72 -4.12
N GLU A 44 11.30 0.45 -3.84
CA GLU A 44 12.72 0.60 -3.48
C GLU A 44 12.94 0.91 -2.00
N ILE A 45 11.84 0.99 -1.21
CA ILE A 45 11.91 1.11 0.26
C ILE A 45 12.70 -0.08 0.83
N LEU A 46 13.86 0.23 1.43
CA LEU A 46 14.90 -0.65 2.00
C LEU A 46 15.76 -1.42 0.99
N PHE A 47 15.12 -2.00 -0.02
CA PHE A 47 15.78 -2.79 -1.03
C PHE A 47 14.97 -2.71 -2.33
N ARG A 48 15.64 -2.93 -3.46
CA ARG A 48 14.98 -2.99 -4.76
C ARG A 48 14.11 -4.24 -4.85
N CYS A 49 12.80 -4.04 -4.92
CA CYS A 49 11.82 -5.12 -5.04
C CYS A 49 12.09 -5.97 -6.29
N PRO A 50 12.08 -7.31 -6.18
CA PRO A 50 12.29 -8.17 -7.32
C PRO A 50 11.14 -8.16 -8.31
N PHE A 51 10.03 -7.46 -8.06
CA PHE A 51 8.91 -7.29 -9.00
C PHE A 51 8.91 -5.93 -9.70
N LEU A 52 9.84 -5.03 -9.35
CA LEU A 52 10.05 -3.80 -10.09
C LEU A 52 10.70 -4.12 -11.44
N LEU A 53 10.11 -3.62 -12.51
CA LEU A 53 10.64 -3.60 -13.86
C LEU A 53 11.03 -2.16 -14.19
N THR A 54 12.11 -2.01 -14.94
CA THR A 54 12.55 -0.74 -15.50
C THR A 54 12.58 -0.93 -17.01
N GLN A 55 11.90 -0.07 -17.74
CA GLN A 55 11.83 -0.07 -19.20
C GLN A 55 13.03 0.68 -19.79
N GLU A 56 13.23 0.56 -21.10
CA GLU A 56 14.35 1.20 -21.81
C GLU A 56 14.26 2.74 -21.78
N ASP A 57 13.04 3.28 -21.75
CA ASP A 57 12.77 4.72 -21.64
C ASP A 57 12.99 5.28 -20.22
N GLY A 58 13.41 4.44 -19.27
CA GLY A 58 13.63 4.79 -17.87
C GLY A 58 12.38 4.75 -17.00
N SER A 59 11.19 4.47 -17.57
CA SER A 59 9.97 4.30 -16.79
C SER A 59 10.03 3.03 -15.94
N SER A 60 9.26 3.00 -14.85
CA SER A 60 9.22 1.88 -13.92
C SER A 60 7.84 1.25 -13.87
N HIS A 61 7.75 -0.06 -13.64
CA HIS A 61 6.47 -0.76 -13.55
C HIS A 61 6.52 -1.90 -12.53
N CYS A 62 5.46 -2.05 -11.73
CA CYS A 62 5.33 -3.18 -10.81
C CYS A 62 4.70 -4.36 -11.56
N SER A 63 5.47 -5.42 -11.80
CA SER A 63 5.00 -6.57 -12.60
C SER A 63 3.84 -7.34 -11.96
N ILE A 64 3.52 -7.09 -10.69
CA ILE A 64 2.44 -7.73 -9.95
C ILE A 64 1.42 -6.71 -9.45
N TYR A 65 1.27 -5.56 -10.11
CA TYR A 65 0.46 -4.43 -9.64
C TYR A 65 -0.97 -4.84 -9.20
N GLU A 66 -1.66 -5.64 -10.00
CA GLU A 66 -3.01 -6.16 -9.68
C GLU A 66 -3.03 -7.22 -8.58
N ASN A 67 -1.87 -7.81 -8.27
CA ASN A 67 -1.72 -8.91 -7.31
C ASN A 67 -0.81 -8.51 -6.14
N ARG A 68 -0.72 -7.21 -5.86
CA ARG A 68 0.13 -6.67 -4.80
C ARG A 68 -0.29 -7.28 -3.45
N PRO A 69 0.67 -7.74 -2.63
CA PRO A 69 0.40 -8.12 -1.24
C PRO A 69 -0.25 -6.96 -0.48
N GLY A 70 -1.01 -7.26 0.58
CA GLY A 70 -1.75 -6.24 1.35
C GLY A 70 -0.91 -5.05 1.81
N SER A 71 0.34 -5.28 2.26
CA SER A 71 1.26 -4.19 2.64
C SER A 71 1.71 -3.32 1.45
N CYS A 72 1.77 -3.87 0.25
CA CYS A 72 2.13 -3.14 -0.96
C CYS A 72 0.93 -2.37 -1.54
N SER A 73 -0.26 -2.96 -1.56
CA SER A 73 -1.48 -2.29 -2.05
C SER A 73 -1.96 -1.20 -1.10
N ALA A 74 -1.70 -1.35 0.20
CA ALA A 74 -2.00 -0.34 1.21
C ALA A 74 -1.06 0.87 1.18
N PHE A 75 0.06 0.84 0.45
CA PHE A 75 0.98 1.97 0.39
C PHE A 75 0.44 3.11 -0.51
N PRO A 76 0.59 4.37 -0.11
CA PRO A 76 0.87 4.83 1.26
C PRO A 76 -0.37 4.69 2.13
N LEU A 77 -0.17 4.37 3.43
CA LEU A 77 -1.24 4.39 4.43
C LEU A 77 -1.46 5.78 5.02
N ASP A 78 -0.40 6.56 5.20
CA ASP A 78 -0.43 7.88 5.82
C ASP A 78 0.87 8.64 5.48
N ASP A 79 1.00 9.88 5.96
CA ASP A 79 2.19 10.73 5.71
C ASP A 79 3.51 10.12 6.17
N ARG A 80 3.52 9.19 7.13
CA ARG A 80 4.76 8.52 7.55
C ARG A 80 5.28 7.61 6.45
N ASP A 81 4.39 7.02 5.65
CA ASP A 81 4.77 6.26 4.46
C ASP A 81 5.26 7.15 3.32
N LEU A 82 4.65 8.33 3.15
CA LEU A 82 5.13 9.32 2.18
C LEU A 82 6.53 9.84 2.57
N ALA A 83 6.77 10.07 3.87
CA ALA A 83 8.09 10.45 4.37
C ALA A 83 9.16 9.36 4.15
N ASP A 84 8.77 8.08 4.04
CA ASP A 84 9.71 7.00 3.71
C ASP A 84 10.23 7.08 2.25
N VAL A 85 9.47 7.73 1.37
CA VAL A 85 9.86 8.03 -0.02
C VAL A 85 10.15 9.52 -0.21
N ASP A 86 10.47 10.23 0.87
CA ASP A 86 10.83 11.65 0.86
C ASP A 86 9.77 12.53 0.14
N PHE A 87 8.49 12.12 0.25
CA PHE A 87 7.31 12.70 -0.41
C PHE A 87 7.34 12.70 -1.95
N ASP A 88 8.23 11.91 -2.55
CA ASP A 88 8.26 11.68 -3.99
C ASP A 88 7.22 10.60 -4.38
N CYS A 89 5.95 10.98 -4.31
CA CYS A 89 4.80 10.17 -4.69
C CYS A 89 3.60 11.07 -5.00
N THR A 90 2.74 10.66 -5.92
CA THR A 90 1.54 11.42 -6.32
C THR A 90 0.36 11.30 -5.36
N TYR A 91 0.41 10.34 -4.43
CA TYR A 91 -0.62 10.21 -3.41
C TYR A 91 -0.53 11.31 -2.37
N THR A 92 -1.69 11.78 -1.91
CA THR A 92 -1.82 12.78 -0.83
C THR A 92 -2.91 12.37 0.15
N PHE A 93 -2.93 13.02 1.32
CA PHE A 93 -3.97 12.86 2.33
C PHE A 93 -4.58 14.22 2.61
N ASP A 94 -5.91 14.24 2.72
CA ASP A 94 -6.67 15.43 3.09
C ASP A 94 -6.44 15.71 4.59
N PRO A 95 -5.89 16.88 4.97
CA PRO A 95 -5.62 17.19 6.38
C PRO A 95 -6.92 17.34 7.20
N GLU A 96 -8.06 17.57 6.54
CA GLU A 96 -9.37 17.66 7.17
C GLU A 96 -10.12 16.32 7.25
N ALA A 97 -9.61 15.25 6.62
CA ALA A 97 -10.22 13.93 6.78
C ALA A 97 -10.03 13.45 8.24
N GLU A 98 -11.11 12.96 8.86
CA GLU A 98 -11.04 12.32 10.17
C GLU A 98 -10.15 11.07 10.09
N ILE A 99 -8.89 11.21 10.49
CA ILE A 99 -7.96 10.10 10.64
C ILE A 99 -8.42 9.29 11.85
N ILE A 100 -8.85 8.05 11.62
CA ILE A 100 -9.13 7.13 12.73
C ILE A 100 -7.81 6.88 13.47
N PRO A 101 -7.71 7.17 14.79
CA PRO A 101 -6.53 6.85 15.57
C PRO A 101 -6.20 5.35 15.49
N ILE A 102 -4.91 4.99 15.48
CA ILE A 102 -4.50 3.57 15.41
C ILE A 102 -5.00 2.80 16.65
N GLU A 103 -5.25 3.50 17.76
CA GLU A 103 -5.78 2.93 19.00
C GLU A 103 -7.26 2.55 18.94
N SER A 104 -8.01 3.01 17.93
CA SER A 104 -9.42 2.65 17.78
C SER A 104 -9.56 1.12 17.67
N PRO A 105 -10.40 0.49 18.51
CA PRO A 105 -10.52 -0.96 18.48
C PRO A 105 -11.13 -1.41 17.14
N ASP A 106 -10.52 -2.40 16.50
CA ASP A 106 -11.13 -3.16 15.40
C ASP A 106 -12.25 -4.05 15.97
N THR A 107 -13.25 -3.44 16.59
CA THR A 107 -14.45 -4.15 17.02
C THR A 107 -15.24 -4.46 15.75
N PRO A 108 -15.82 -5.66 15.60
CA PRO A 108 -16.90 -5.81 14.64
C PRO A 108 -18.01 -4.86 15.12
N GLU A 109 -18.19 -3.74 14.42
CA GLU A 109 -19.33 -2.86 14.61
C GLU A 109 -20.58 -3.72 14.44
N THR A 110 -21.25 -4.02 15.56
CA THR A 110 -22.62 -4.48 15.53
C THR A 110 -23.45 -3.41 14.83
N GLU A 111 -24.14 -3.83 13.77
CA GLU A 111 -25.11 -3.09 12.96
C GLU A 111 -25.64 -1.79 13.59
N ASP A 112 -25.35 -0.66 12.95
CA ASP A 112 -26.30 0.44 12.94
C ASP A 112 -26.76 0.74 11.51
N THR A 113 -28.07 0.66 11.35
CA THR A 113 -28.80 0.73 10.08
C THR A 113 -29.05 2.19 9.79
N SER A 114 -28.18 2.86 9.03
CA SER A 114 -28.52 3.99 8.15
C SER A 114 -27.26 4.75 7.72
N THR A 115 -26.42 4.13 6.88
CA THR A 115 -25.70 4.87 5.84
C THR A 115 -25.52 3.90 4.67
N LYS A 116 -25.89 4.38 3.48
CA LYS A 116 -25.74 3.68 2.20
C LYS A 116 -24.34 3.04 2.14
N PRO A 117 -24.19 1.73 1.83
CA PRO A 117 -22.90 1.07 1.96
C PRO A 117 -21.93 1.73 1.00
N ALA A 118 -20.94 2.45 1.53
CA ALA A 118 -19.69 2.66 0.84
C ALA A 118 -19.20 1.24 0.51
N THR A 119 -19.17 0.92 -0.77
CA THR A 119 -18.71 -0.37 -1.27
C THR A 119 -17.39 -0.69 -0.61
N VAL A 120 -17.39 -1.67 0.31
CA VAL A 120 -16.17 -2.24 0.88
C VAL A 120 -15.39 -2.73 -0.32
N SER A 121 -14.36 -1.97 -0.71
CA SER A 121 -13.47 -2.34 -1.80
C SER A 121 -12.97 -3.74 -1.46
N GLU A 122 -13.22 -4.71 -2.33
CA GLU A 122 -12.80 -6.09 -2.15
C GLU A 122 -11.30 -6.11 -1.93
N ARG A 123 -10.89 -6.09 -0.66
CA ARG A 123 -9.49 -6.08 -0.30
C ARG A 123 -8.92 -7.43 -0.77
N PRO A 124 -7.94 -7.47 -1.68
CA PRO A 124 -7.32 -8.73 -2.06
C PRO A 124 -6.51 -9.24 -0.85
N SER A 125 -7.20 -9.99 0.01
CA SER A 125 -6.71 -10.55 1.26
C SER A 125 -5.74 -11.71 1.01
N SER A 126 -5.86 -12.38 -0.14
CA SER A 126 -5.00 -13.50 -0.49
C SER A 126 -3.79 -13.04 -1.28
N THR A 127 -2.66 -12.86 -0.58
CA THR A 127 -1.37 -12.69 -1.26
C THR A 127 -1.09 -13.97 -2.04
N LYS A 128 -0.97 -13.89 -3.36
CA LYS A 128 -0.63 -15.04 -4.21
C LYS A 128 0.73 -15.63 -3.77
N PRO A 129 0.92 -16.97 -3.87
CA PRO A 129 2.17 -17.59 -3.47
C PRO A 129 3.33 -17.09 -4.35
N ILE A 130 4.53 -17.01 -3.79
CA ILE A 130 5.72 -16.45 -4.45
C ILE A 130 5.97 -17.06 -5.85
N PRO A 131 5.86 -18.40 -6.08
CA PRO A 131 6.07 -18.97 -7.41
C PRO A 131 5.12 -18.38 -8.47
N LEU A 132 3.88 -18.10 -8.11
CA LEU A 132 2.90 -17.52 -9.02
C LEU A 132 3.23 -16.07 -9.33
N LEU A 133 3.68 -15.29 -8.34
CA LEU A 133 4.14 -13.92 -8.54
C LEU A 133 5.40 -13.85 -9.41
N LEU A 134 6.32 -14.82 -9.26
CA LEU A 134 7.50 -14.92 -10.11
C LEU A 134 7.14 -15.27 -11.55
N LEU A 135 6.19 -16.18 -11.77
CA LEU A 135 5.66 -16.47 -13.11
C LEU A 135 5.01 -15.22 -13.72
N GLN A 136 4.18 -14.50 -12.96
CA GLN A 136 3.58 -13.24 -13.41
C GLN A 136 4.63 -12.21 -13.79
N ARG A 137 5.73 -12.10 -13.03
CA ARG A 137 6.87 -11.25 -13.41
C ARG A 137 7.43 -11.63 -14.77
N ILE A 138 7.64 -12.91 -15.04
CA ILE A 138 8.20 -13.37 -16.33
C ILE A 138 7.24 -13.00 -17.47
N LEU A 139 5.94 -13.26 -17.31
CA LEU A 139 4.92 -12.95 -18.32
C LEU A 139 4.84 -11.45 -18.62
N ASN A 140 4.91 -10.62 -17.57
CA ASN A 140 4.81 -9.17 -17.66
C ASN A 140 6.14 -8.46 -17.94
N LYS A 141 7.22 -9.23 -18.21
CA LYS A 141 8.54 -8.71 -18.62
C LYS A 141 8.65 -8.59 -20.15
N THR A 142 7.57 -8.79 -20.89
CA THR A 142 7.56 -8.64 -22.35
C THR A 142 7.79 -7.18 -22.75
N PRO A 143 8.53 -6.93 -23.85
CA PRO A 143 8.96 -5.59 -24.26
C PRO A 143 7.78 -4.69 -24.65
#